data_AF-A0A183VRF2-F1
#
_entry.id   AF-A0A183VRF2-F1
#
_cell.length_a   1.000
_cell.length_b   1.000
_cell.length_c   1.000
_cell.angle_alpha   90.00
_cell.angle_beta   90.00
_cell.angle_gamma   90.00
#
_symmetry.space_group_name_H-M   'P 1'
#
loop_
_entity.id
_entity.type
_entity.pdbx_description
1 polymer ?
#
loop_
_entity_poly.entity_id
_entity_poly.type
_entity_poly.pdbx_seq_one_letter_code
_entity_poly.pdbx_strand_id
1 'polypeptide(L)'
;MVMCCSPAGYNDAETKSTLMFGMLANTIKNLVKVNEEITAYEWRRRYAREREKVGKSHNTVSHLKSELKRWRDSETVNQIDWSTENQYAAAIDDTRDSITTPSVPSTPMLDSVCTHTPRSYGLTNASAGYTSGRVTVGASVASRASVEAEELQLLYKQLDEKDDAINKQA
;
A
#
# COMPACT_ATOMS: atom_id res chain seq x y z
N MET A 1 18.41 4.92 16.15
CA MET A 1 19.50 3.98 16.47
C MET A 1 20.66 4.79 17.02
N VAL A 2 21.26 4.37 18.13
CA VAL A 2 22.45 5.02 18.69
C VAL A 2 23.64 4.08 18.47
N MET A 3 24.71 4.61 17.90
CA MET A 3 25.93 3.84 17.64
C MET A 3 26.97 4.16 18.69
N CYS A 4 27.43 3.14 19.40
CA CYS A 4 28.45 3.26 20.44
C CYS A 4 29.74 2.60 19.94
N CYS A 5 30.85 3.35 19.93
CA CYS A 5 32.15 2.88 19.45
C CYS A 5 33.27 3.23 20.44
N SER A 6 34.36 2.48 20.43
CA SER A 6 35.57 2.76 21.21
C SER A 6 36.51 3.69 20.44
N PRO A 7 37.12 4.72 21.06
CA PRO A 7 38.14 5.54 20.41
C PRO A 7 39.53 4.88 20.40
N ALA A 8 39.70 3.71 21.02
CA ALA A 8 41.00 3.05 21.13
C ALA A 8 41.41 2.38 19.81
N GLY A 9 42.65 2.63 19.37
CA GLY A 9 43.18 2.06 18.11
C GLY A 9 43.26 0.53 18.10
N TYR A 10 43.34 -0.12 19.26
CA TYR A 10 43.24 -1.59 19.37
C TYR A 10 41.90 -2.12 18.83
N ASN A 11 40.83 -1.33 18.90
CA ASN A 11 39.48 -1.69 18.49
C ASN A 11 39.09 -1.13 17.10
N ASP A 12 40.04 -0.70 16.29
CA ASP A 12 39.76 -0.04 15.00
C ASP A 12 38.93 -0.94 14.05
N ALA A 13 39.23 -2.25 14.01
CA ALA A 13 38.48 -3.20 13.19
C ALA A 13 36.98 -3.30 13.58
N GLU A 14 36.68 -3.39 14.88
CA GLU A 14 35.31 -3.44 15.43
C GLU A 14 34.59 -2.10 15.29
N THR A 15 35.32 -1.00 15.46
CA THR A 15 34.78 0.34 15.29
C THR A 15 34.38 0.57 13.83
N LYS A 16 35.22 0.13 12.88
CA LYS A 16 34.91 0.19 11.45
C LYS A 16 33.68 -0.64 11.08
N SER A 17 33.58 -1.90 11.54
CA SER A 17 32.42 -2.75 11.23
C SER A 17 31.12 -2.15 11.79
N THR A 18 31.18 -1.59 13.01
CA THR A 18 30.08 -0.89 13.68
C THR A 18 29.64 0.35 12.89
N LEU A 19 30.57 1.19 12.43
CA LEU A 19 30.23 2.36 11.61
C LEU A 19 29.65 1.97 10.23
N MET A 20 30.16 0.91 9.61
CA MET A 20 29.63 0.39 8.35
C MET A 20 28.18 -0.09 8.51
N PHE A 21 27.86 -0.75 9.63
CA PHE A 21 26.47 -1.09 9.96
C PHE A 21 25.60 0.17 10.08
N GLY A 22 26.10 1.22 10.73
CA GLY A 22 25.43 2.51 10.83
C GLY A 22 25.09 3.12 9.47
N MET A 23 26.04 3.08 8.54
CA MET A 23 25.84 3.58 7.18
C MET A 23 24.77 2.79 6.42
N LEU A 24 24.76 1.47 6.54
CA LEU A 24 23.73 0.62 5.93
C LEU A 24 22.36 0.88 6.55
N ALA A 25 22.29 0.92 7.88
CA ALA A 25 21.06 1.18 8.61
C ALA A 25 20.45 2.56 8.30
N ASN A 26 21.28 3.56 8.00
CA ASN A 26 20.82 4.90 7.59
C ASN A 26 20.02 4.90 6.28
N THR A 27 20.22 3.91 5.41
CA THR A 27 19.48 3.82 4.14
C THR A 27 18.09 3.20 4.27
N ILE A 28 17.77 2.65 5.45
CA ILE A 28 16.49 1.99 5.70
C ILE A 28 15.38 3.04 5.84
N LYS A 29 14.38 2.95 4.96
CA LYS A 29 13.21 3.83 4.97
C LYS A 29 12.03 3.13 5.64
N ASN A 30 11.60 3.65 6.78
CA ASN A 30 10.36 3.19 7.42
C ASN A 30 9.18 4.02 6.90
N LEU A 31 8.14 3.34 6.44
CA LEU A 31 6.86 3.97 6.12
C LEU A 31 6.04 4.05 7.41
N VAL A 32 6.08 5.21 8.07
CA VAL A 32 5.37 5.43 9.32
C VAL A 32 3.96 5.90 9.04
N LYS A 33 2.97 5.23 9.63
CA LYS A 33 1.58 5.66 9.70
C LYS A 33 1.16 5.69 11.16
N VAL A 34 0.30 6.64 11.54
CA VAL A 34 -0.32 6.66 12.86
C VAL A 34 -1.08 5.34 13.05
N ASN A 35 -0.82 4.67 14.17
CA ASN A 35 -1.57 3.50 14.56
C ASN A 35 -2.97 3.96 15.02
N GLU A 36 -3.94 3.87 14.12
CA GLU A 36 -5.33 4.20 14.39
C GLU A 36 -6.05 2.96 14.94
N GLU A 37 -6.60 3.07 16.14
CA GLU A 37 -7.54 2.09 16.67
C GLU A 37 -8.90 2.33 16.03
N ILE A 38 -9.40 1.35 15.29
CA ILE A 38 -10.68 1.42 14.58
C ILE A 38 -11.47 0.16 14.87
N THR A 39 -12.75 0.34 15.13
CA THR A 39 -13.67 -0.80 15.31
C THR A 39 -13.92 -1.51 13.98
N ALA A 40 -14.31 -2.80 14.03
CA ALA A 40 -14.66 -3.55 12.83
C ALA A 40 -15.76 -2.86 12.00
N TYR A 41 -16.72 -2.22 12.67
CA TYR A 41 -17.79 -1.45 12.03
C TYR A 41 -17.25 -0.23 11.26
N GLU A 42 -16.38 0.57 11.88
CA GLU A 42 -15.77 1.73 11.23
C GLU A 42 -14.87 1.33 10.06
N TRP A 43 -14.13 0.22 10.19
CA TRP A 43 -13.34 -0.33 9.10
C TRP A 43 -14.23 -0.72 7.91
N ARG A 44 -15.34 -1.43 8.14
CA ARG A 44 -16.30 -1.78 7.08
C ARG A 44 -16.85 -0.54 6.40
N ARG A 45 -17.21 0.50 7.17
CA ARG A 45 -17.71 1.76 6.61
C ARG A 45 -16.66 2.49 5.77
N ARG A 46 -15.41 2.55 6.25
CA ARG A 46 -14.28 3.18 5.54
C ARG A 46 -13.95 2.43 4.25
N TYR A 47 -13.90 1.10 4.33
CA TYR A 47 -13.67 0.22 3.19
C TYR A 47 -14.78 0.34 2.15
N ALA A 48 -16.06 0.36 2.56
CA ALA A 48 -17.18 0.50 1.63
C ALA A 48 -17.11 1.81 0.84
N ARG A 49 -16.78 2.92 1.51
CA ARG A 49 -16.57 4.22 0.85
C ARG A 49 -15.40 4.17 -0.14
N GLU A 50 -14.27 3.61 0.27
CA GLU A 50 -13.09 3.52 -0.59
C GLU A 50 -13.34 2.61 -1.80
N ARG A 51 -14.05 1.49 -1.61
CA ARG A 51 -14.45 0.58 -2.68
C ARG A 51 -15.37 1.25 -3.70
N GLU A 52 -16.28 2.10 -3.24
CA GLU A 52 -17.13 2.90 -4.14
C GLU A 52 -16.31 3.90 -4.95
N LYS A 53 -15.35 4.60 -4.32
CA LYS A 53 -14.40 5.50 -5.02
C LYS A 53 -13.62 4.75 -6.10
N VAL A 54 -13.02 3.61 -5.75
CA VAL A 54 -12.29 2.75 -6.70
C VAL A 54 -13.18 2.29 -7.84
N GLY A 55 -14.44 1.90 -7.55
CA GLY A 55 -15.41 1.52 -8.58
C GLY A 55 -15.71 2.66 -9.55
N LYS A 56 -15.92 3.88 -9.05
CA LYS A 56 -16.10 5.08 -9.88
C LYS A 56 -14.87 5.35 -10.75
N SER A 57 -13.67 5.34 -10.18
CA SER A 57 -12.42 5.54 -10.93
C SER A 57 -12.22 4.47 -12.01
N HIS A 58 -12.52 3.19 -11.70
CA HIS A 58 -12.43 2.11 -12.67
C HIS A 58 -13.38 2.31 -13.87
N ASN A 59 -14.62 2.72 -13.61
CA ASN A 59 -15.60 3.01 -14.67
C ASN A 59 -15.13 4.17 -15.56
N THR A 60 -14.65 5.26 -14.97
CA THR A 60 -14.08 6.39 -15.72
C THR A 60 -12.90 5.94 -16.59
N VAL A 61 -11.95 5.19 -16.02
CA VAL A 61 -10.81 4.66 -16.77
C VAL A 61 -11.26 3.76 -17.92
N SER A 62 -12.25 2.89 -17.70
CA SER A 62 -12.80 2.02 -18.74
C SER A 62 -13.45 2.82 -19.87
N HIS A 63 -14.22 3.85 -19.53
CA HIS A 63 -14.85 4.74 -20.51
C HIS A 63 -13.80 5.45 -21.36
N LEU A 64 -12.83 6.11 -20.72
CA LEU A 64 -11.73 6.81 -21.40
C LEU A 64 -10.91 5.88 -22.30
N LYS A 65 -10.63 4.65 -21.84
CA LYS A 65 -9.94 3.64 -22.66
C LYS A 65 -10.73 3.26 -23.91
N SER A 66 -12.06 3.14 -23.79
CA SER A 66 -12.92 2.79 -24.93
C SER A 66 -12.99 3.92 -25.96
N GLU A 67 -13.11 5.17 -25.52
CA GLU A 67 -13.12 6.35 -26.38
C GLU A 67 -11.77 6.50 -27.09
N LEU A 68 -10.67 6.39 -26.36
CA LEU A 68 -9.31 6.45 -26.90
C LEU A 68 -9.06 5.34 -27.94
N LYS A 69 -9.64 4.14 -27.74
CA LYS A 69 -9.57 3.08 -28.73
C LYS A 69 -10.29 3.48 -30.03
N ARG A 70 -11.51 4.03 -29.94
CA ARG A 70 -12.27 4.51 -31.11
C ARG A 70 -11.52 5.60 -31.89
N TRP A 71 -10.92 6.56 -31.17
CA TRP A 71 -10.07 7.59 -31.79
C TRP A 71 -8.86 7.00 -32.51
N ARG A 72 -8.23 5.96 -31.95
CA ARG A 72 -7.10 5.27 -32.59
C ARG A 72 -7.51 4.45 -33.80
N ASP A 73 -8.72 3.90 -33.78
CA ASP A 73 -9.32 3.16 -34.89
C ASP A 73 -9.86 4.09 -36.00
N SER A 74 -9.58 5.39 -35.93
CA SER A 74 -10.01 6.45 -36.88
C SER A 74 -11.52 6.67 -36.93
N GLU A 75 -12.25 6.23 -35.90
CA GLU A 75 -13.68 6.51 -35.74
C GLU A 75 -13.88 7.89 -35.08
N THR A 76 -14.71 8.73 -35.69
CA THR A 76 -15.01 10.07 -35.13
C THR A 76 -16.06 9.93 -34.02
N VAL A 77 -15.64 10.12 -32.76
CA VAL A 77 -16.58 10.20 -31.64
C VAL A 77 -17.30 11.55 -31.70
N ASN A 78 -18.63 11.54 -31.60
CA ASN A 78 -19.43 12.76 -31.62
C ASN A 78 -19.06 13.66 -30.42
N GLN A 79 -19.04 14.97 -30.63
CA GLN A 79 -18.67 15.96 -29.62
C GLN A 79 -19.54 15.94 -28.36
N ILE A 80 -20.76 15.42 -28.48
CA ILE A 80 -21.68 15.19 -27.36
C ILE A 80 -21.21 14.03 -26.46
N ASP A 81 -20.51 13.04 -27.04
CA ASP A 81 -20.03 11.84 -26.34
C ASP A 81 -18.59 11.97 -25.86
N TRP A 82 -17.97 13.16 -25.99
CA TRP A 82 -16.62 13.37 -25.51
C TRP A 82 -16.56 13.31 -23.99
N SER A 83 -15.55 12.62 -23.48
CA SER A 83 -15.24 12.66 -22.06
C SER A 83 -14.83 14.07 -21.65
N THR A 84 -15.71 14.76 -20.92
CA THR A 84 -15.45 16.11 -20.38
C THR A 84 -14.99 16.03 -18.93
N GLU A 85 -14.07 16.91 -18.54
CA GLU A 85 -13.49 16.98 -17.19
C GLU A 85 -14.53 16.99 -16.05
N ASN A 86 -15.67 17.67 -16.26
CA ASN A 86 -16.76 17.72 -15.29
C ASN A 86 -17.40 16.35 -15.00
N GLN A 87 -17.33 15.38 -15.92
CA GLN A 87 -17.94 14.06 -15.72
C GLN A 87 -17.14 13.19 -14.72
N TYR A 88 -15.86 13.48 -14.54
CA TYR A 88 -14.98 12.74 -13.63
C TYR A 88 -14.34 13.59 -12.53
N ALA A 89 -14.53 14.91 -12.53
CA ALA A 89 -14.10 15.81 -11.47
C ALA A 89 -14.59 15.38 -10.06
N ALA A 90 -15.83 14.89 -9.97
CA ALA A 90 -16.39 14.37 -8.71
C ALA A 90 -15.69 13.11 -8.18
N ALA A 91 -15.02 12.34 -9.05
CA ALA A 91 -14.20 11.19 -8.65
C ALA A 91 -12.79 11.60 -8.19
N ILE A 92 -12.35 12.83 -8.50
CA ILE A 92 -10.98 13.32 -8.25
C ILE A 92 -10.94 14.24 -7.01
N ASP A 93 -11.98 15.03 -6.73
CA ASP A 93 -11.98 15.97 -5.61
C ASP A 93 -11.96 15.26 -4.23
N ASP A 94 -12.58 14.09 -4.16
CA ASP A 94 -12.66 13.23 -2.96
C ASP A 94 -11.30 12.62 -2.55
N THR A 95 -10.24 12.83 -3.34
CA THR A 95 -8.86 12.41 -3.04
C THR A 95 -8.13 13.43 -2.17
N ARG A 96 -8.54 14.70 -2.17
CA ARG A 96 -7.86 15.81 -1.47
C ARG A 96 -8.01 15.75 0.04
N ASP A 97 -9.14 15.25 0.54
CA ASP A 97 -9.39 15.12 1.99
C ASP A 97 -8.72 13.88 2.61
N SER A 98 -8.11 13.01 1.81
CA SER A 98 -7.51 11.74 2.28
C SER A 98 -5.98 11.78 2.47
N ILE A 99 -5.32 12.88 2.10
CA ILE A 99 -3.87 13.05 2.20
C ILE A 99 -3.57 14.32 3.00
N THR A 100 -3.89 14.30 4.30
CA THR A 100 -3.16 15.14 5.25
C THR A 100 -1.81 14.48 5.49
N THR A 101 -0.89 14.63 4.53
CA THR A 101 0.54 14.45 4.80
C THR A 101 0.95 15.53 5.78
N PRO A 102 1.39 15.22 7.01
CA PRO A 102 2.06 16.22 7.82
C PRO A 102 3.32 16.66 7.06
N SER A 103 3.35 17.94 6.68
CA SER A 103 4.55 18.61 6.16
C SER A 103 5.62 18.52 7.25
N VAL A 104 6.59 17.63 7.06
CA VAL A 104 7.80 17.60 7.89
C VAL A 104 8.64 18.82 7.50
N PRO A 105 9.01 19.70 8.45
CA PRO A 105 9.91 20.81 8.14
C PRO A 105 11.29 20.25 7.77
N SER A 106 11.75 20.57 6.57
CA SER A 106 13.12 20.31 6.12
C SER A 106 14.11 21.06 6.99
N THR A 107 14.81 20.38 7.88
CA THR A 107 16.05 20.88 8.47
C THR A 107 17.17 20.74 7.44
N PRO A 108 17.94 21.80 7.13
CA PRO A 108 19.10 21.68 6.27
C PRO A 108 20.23 21.00 7.05
N MET A 109 20.50 19.72 6.75
CA MET A 109 21.74 19.06 7.18
C MET A 109 22.86 19.51 6.25
N LEU A 110 23.93 20.07 6.82
CA LEU A 110 25.13 20.52 6.12
C LEU A 110 25.72 19.40 5.25
N ASP A 111 25.98 19.73 3.99
CA ASP A 111 26.82 18.93 3.09
C ASP A 111 28.24 18.85 3.65
N SER A 112 28.70 17.63 3.94
CA SER A 112 30.13 17.33 4.02
C SER A 112 30.45 16.28 2.98
N VAL A 113 31.09 16.75 1.91
CA VAL A 113 31.57 15.98 0.76
C VAL A 113 32.53 14.88 1.23
N CYS A 114 32.22 13.64 0.90
CA CYS A 114 33.24 12.59 0.82
C CYS A 114 33.02 11.75 -0.44
N THR A 115 33.94 11.95 -1.38
CA THR A 115 33.89 11.54 -2.77
C THR A 115 34.43 10.12 -2.96
N HIS A 116 33.74 9.07 -2.50
CA HIS A 116 34.17 7.71 -2.87
C HIS A 116 32.97 6.77 -3.11
N THR A 117 32.75 6.45 -4.38
CA THR A 117 31.86 5.40 -4.89
C THR A 117 32.40 4.01 -4.51
N PRO A 118 31.62 3.13 -3.85
CA PRO A 118 31.92 1.71 -3.82
C PRO A 118 30.97 0.94 -4.74
N ARG A 119 31.62 0.35 -5.74
CA ARG A 119 31.26 -0.75 -6.63
C ARG A 119 30.16 -1.69 -6.10
N SER A 120 29.09 -1.84 -6.90
CA SER A 120 28.03 -2.84 -6.76
C SER A 120 28.58 -4.27 -6.76
N TYR A 121 28.28 -5.04 -5.71
CA TYR A 121 28.37 -6.51 -5.72
C TYR A 121 26.95 -7.04 -5.95
N GLY A 122 26.73 -7.61 -7.14
CA GLY A 122 25.47 -8.21 -7.52
C GLY A 122 25.20 -9.49 -6.74
N LEU A 123 24.09 -9.50 -6.00
CA LEU A 123 23.47 -10.71 -5.47
C LEU A 123 22.35 -11.11 -6.42
N THR A 124 22.46 -12.30 -6.98
CA THR A 124 21.50 -12.91 -7.91
C THR A 124 20.28 -13.43 -7.15
N ASN A 125 19.08 -12.94 -7.51
CA ASN A 125 17.82 -13.47 -6.99
C ASN A 125 17.54 -14.86 -7.59
N ALA A 126 17.43 -15.88 -6.74
CA ALA A 126 16.83 -17.16 -7.10
C ALA A 126 15.31 -17.08 -6.88
N SER A 127 14.53 -17.15 -7.96
CA SER A 127 13.07 -17.26 -7.89
C SER A 127 12.66 -18.73 -7.70
N ALA A 128 12.30 -19.10 -6.48
CA ALA A 128 11.60 -20.35 -6.21
C ALA A 128 10.11 -20.15 -6.53
N GLY A 129 9.67 -20.65 -7.69
CA GLY A 129 8.27 -20.69 -8.10
C GLY A 129 7.49 -21.71 -7.29
N TYR A 130 6.51 -21.26 -6.51
CA TYR A 130 5.49 -22.13 -5.95
C TYR A 130 4.39 -22.32 -6.99
N THR A 131 4.37 -23.49 -7.63
CA THR A 131 3.22 -23.99 -8.37
C THR A 131 2.25 -24.63 -7.37
N SER A 132 1.10 -24.01 -7.11
CA SER A 132 0.01 -24.64 -6.35
C SER A 132 -1.18 -24.89 -7.26
N GLY A 133 -1.60 -26.16 -7.27
CA GLY A 133 -2.42 -26.79 -8.30
C GLY A 133 -3.86 -26.33 -8.36
N ARG A 134 -4.36 -26.19 -9.58
CA ARG A 134 -5.77 -25.97 -9.89
C ARG A 134 -6.52 -27.30 -9.83
N VAL A 135 -7.30 -27.51 -8.78
CA VAL A 135 -8.29 -28.61 -8.72
C VAL A 135 -9.62 -28.10 -9.26
N THR A 136 -10.07 -28.68 -10.36
CA THR A 136 -11.42 -28.48 -10.90
C THR A 136 -12.41 -29.36 -10.14
N VAL A 137 -13.33 -28.75 -9.38
CA VAL A 137 -14.57 -29.43 -8.94
C VAL A 137 -15.75 -28.58 -9.38
N GLY A 138 -16.50 -29.08 -10.35
CA GLY A 138 -17.82 -28.57 -10.70
C GLY A 138 -18.82 -28.97 -9.62
N ALA A 139 -19.36 -27.97 -8.93
CA ALA A 139 -20.59 -28.06 -8.15
C ALA A 139 -21.21 -26.66 -8.08
N SER A 140 -22.53 -26.59 -8.25
CA SER A 140 -23.41 -25.43 -8.33
C SER A 140 -22.94 -24.13 -7.64
N VAL A 141 -22.79 -23.05 -8.42
CA VAL A 141 -22.30 -21.72 -7.99
C VAL A 141 -23.21 -21.05 -6.95
N ALA A 142 -24.49 -21.42 -6.87
CA ALA A 142 -25.45 -20.78 -5.97
C ALA A 142 -25.31 -21.20 -4.49
N SER A 143 -24.85 -22.42 -4.20
CA SER A 143 -24.77 -22.93 -2.81
C SER A 143 -23.49 -22.53 -2.09
N ARG A 144 -22.38 -22.29 -2.82
CA ARG A 144 -21.10 -21.84 -2.22
C ARG A 144 -21.15 -20.40 -1.72
N ALA A 145 -21.86 -19.51 -2.40
CA ALA A 145 -21.94 -18.11 -2.00
C ALA A 145 -22.69 -17.91 -0.66
N SER A 146 -23.70 -18.73 -0.39
CA SER A 146 -24.43 -18.70 0.89
C SER A 146 -23.61 -19.26 2.04
N VAL A 147 -22.88 -20.36 1.82
CA VAL A 147 -21.98 -20.95 2.84
C VAL A 147 -20.81 -20.01 3.15
N GLU A 148 -20.20 -19.40 2.12
CA GLU A 148 -19.15 -18.40 2.32
C GLU A 148 -19.66 -17.15 3.06
N ALA A 149 -20.92 -16.74 2.84
CA ALA A 149 -21.52 -15.63 3.57
C ALA A 149 -21.79 -15.94 5.05
N GLU A 150 -22.21 -17.16 5.37
CA GLU A 150 -22.42 -17.61 6.75
C GLU A 150 -21.10 -17.74 7.51
N GLU A 151 -20.06 -18.31 6.88
CA GLU A 151 -18.71 -18.38 7.46
C GLU A 151 -18.14 -16.98 7.74
N LEU A 152 -18.35 -16.04 6.82
CA LEU A 152 -17.94 -14.64 6.99
C LEU A 152 -18.68 -13.96 8.17
N GLN A 153 -19.97 -14.23 8.34
CA GLN A 153 -20.76 -13.72 9.46
C GLN A 153 -20.29 -14.30 10.80
N LEU A 154 -19.95 -15.58 10.85
CA LEU A 154 -19.43 -16.21 12.06
C LEU A 154 -18.08 -15.62 12.45
N LEU A 155 -17.21 -15.38 11.46
CA LEU A 155 -15.92 -14.74 11.68
C LEU A 155 -16.07 -13.30 12.21
N TYR A 156 -17.05 -12.55 11.69
CA TYR A 156 -17.36 -11.21 12.22
C TYR A 156 -17.88 -11.27 13.65
N LYS A 157 -18.75 -12.23 13.96
CA LYS A 157 -19.26 -12.41 15.32
C LYS A 157 -18.15 -12.75 16.32
N GLN A 158 -17.20 -13.60 15.92
CA GLN A 158 -16.04 -13.94 16.76
C GLN A 158 -15.09 -12.75 16.99
N LEU A 159 -14.97 -11.85 16.01
CA LEU A 159 -14.20 -10.61 16.15
C LEU A 159 -14.88 -9.66 17.13
N ASP A 160 -16.19 -9.44 16.99
CA ASP A 160 -16.95 -8.58 17.91
C ASP A 160 -16.91 -9.12 19.35
N GLU A 161 -17.06 -10.44 19.55
CA GLU A 161 -16.94 -11.07 20.88
C GLU A 161 -15.53 -10.93 21.49
N LYS A 162 -14.49 -10.96 20.67
CA LYS A 162 -13.11 -10.74 21.12
C LYS A 162 -12.84 -9.29 21.50
N ASP A 163 -13.34 -8.34 20.72
CA ASP A 163 -13.22 -6.91 21.02
C ASP A 163 -13.94 -6.57 22.33
N ASP A 164 -15.14 -7.13 22.56
CA ASP A 164 -15.87 -6.99 23.82
C ASP A 164 -15.12 -7.60 25.02
N ALA A 165 -14.40 -8.71 24.81
CA ALA A 165 -13.59 -9.32 25.85
C ALA A 165 -12.36 -8.47 26.21
N ILE A 166 -11.72 -7.85 25.22
CA ILE A 166 -10.59 -6.93 25.43
C ILE A 166 -11.05 -5.67 26.17
N ASN A 167 -12.17 -5.08 25.76
CA ASN A 167 -12.72 -3.89 26.42
C ASN A 167 -13.20 -4.12 27.86
N LYS A 168 -13.52 -5.37 28.24
CA LYS A 168 -13.85 -5.72 29.63
C LYS A 168 -12.63 -5.93 30.51
N GLN A 169 -11.43 -6.02 29.93
CA GLN A 169 -10.16 -6.22 30.64
C GLN A 169 -9.35 -4.92 30.81
N ALA A 170 -9.79 -3.81 30.20
CA ALA A 170 -9.25 -2.46 30.38
C ALA A 170 -10.08 -1.68 31.39
#